data_AF-A0A2T5C6Y7-F1
#
_entry.id   AF-A0A2T5C6Y7-F1
#
_cell.length_a   1.000
_cell.length_b   1.000
_cell.length_c   1.000
_cell.angle_alpha   90.00
_cell.angle_beta   90.00
_cell.angle_gamma   90.00
#
_symmetry.space_group_name_H-M   'P 1'
#
loop_
_entity.id
_entity.type
_entity.pdbx_description
1 polymer ?
#
loop_
_entity_poly.entity_id
_entity_poly.type
_entity_poly.pdbx_seq_one_letter_code
_entity_poly.pdbx_strand_id
1 'polypeptide(L)'
;MFNIPEAVLAEMLAQWEDAIPDFLKVAYLPSPGKLRLRLSGRGKDASAIDAAIDKAVSALYPIIGEHIFGYDDELPQTALMNILIQKNATIAFAESCSGGYLSHLMTSIPGASAVFKGGIT
;
A
#
# COMPACT_ATOMS: atom_id res chain seq x y z
N MET A 1 3.88 -1.32 0.61
CA MET A 1 4.85 -1.59 -0.46
C MET A 1 5.01 -3.09 -0.66
N PHE A 2 5.31 -3.52 -1.89
CA PHE A 2 5.60 -4.92 -2.25
C PHE A 2 6.99 -5.04 -2.88
N ASN A 3 7.56 -6.24 -2.80
CA ASN A 3 8.76 -6.65 -3.56
C ASN A 3 10.02 -5.78 -3.33
N ILE A 4 10.19 -5.23 -2.12
CA ILE A 4 11.40 -4.51 -1.73
C ILE A 4 11.85 -4.96 -0.32
N PRO A 5 13.11 -5.43 -0.15
CA PRO A 5 13.66 -5.73 1.16
C PRO A 5 13.79 -4.47 2.04
N GLU A 6 13.65 -4.64 3.36
CA GLU A 6 13.76 -3.53 4.32
C GLU A 6 15.12 -2.82 4.24
N ALA A 7 16.22 -3.56 4.20
CA ALA A 7 17.56 -2.97 4.12
C ALA A 7 17.75 -2.12 2.86
N VAL A 8 17.26 -2.61 1.71
CA VAL A 8 17.32 -1.88 0.43
C VAL A 8 16.47 -0.60 0.52
N LEU A 9 15.28 -0.70 1.11
CA LEU A 9 14.43 0.48 1.30
C LEU A 9 15.11 1.52 2.21
N ALA A 10 15.70 1.10 3.32
CA ALA A 10 16.39 2.00 4.24
C ALA A 10 17.57 2.72 3.56
N GLU A 11 18.35 2.02 2.73
CA GLU A 11 19.43 2.64 1.95
C GLU A 11 18.90 3.68 0.95
N MET A 12 17.80 3.38 0.24
CA MET A 12 17.18 4.33 -0.70
C MET A 12 16.63 5.57 0.01
N LEU A 13 16.17 5.42 1.26
CA LEU A 13 15.52 6.48 2.01
C LEU A 13 16.45 7.30 2.91
N ALA A 14 17.73 6.94 3.04
CA ALA A 14 18.67 7.59 3.96
C ALA A 14 18.69 9.13 3.83
N GLN A 15 18.87 9.65 2.61
CA GLN A 15 18.88 11.10 2.39
C GLN A 15 17.52 11.77 2.64
N TRP A 16 16.43 11.06 2.36
CA TRP A 16 15.08 11.57 2.59
C TRP A 16 14.78 11.62 4.10
N GLU A 17 15.20 10.60 4.86
CA GLU A 17 15.08 10.57 6.32
C GLU A 17 15.91 11.66 7.00
N ASP A 18 17.11 11.97 6.50
CA ASP A 18 17.91 13.08 7.01
C ASP A 18 17.26 14.45 6.76
N ALA A 19 16.36 14.54 5.78
CA ALA A 19 15.70 15.77 5.36
C ALA A 19 14.34 16.02 6.03
N ILE A 20 13.75 15.03 6.72
CA ILE A 20 12.47 15.24 7.41
C ILE A 20 12.66 15.98 8.75
N PRO A 21 11.69 16.79 9.20
CA PRO A 21 11.78 17.47 10.49
C PRO A 21 11.83 16.50 11.69
N ASP A 22 12.53 16.88 12.76
CA ASP A 22 12.71 16.06 13.98
C ASP A 22 11.40 15.61 14.66
N PHE A 23 10.33 16.40 14.48
CA PHE A 23 9.02 16.12 15.04
C PHE A 23 8.23 15.07 14.23
N LEU A 24 8.70 14.73 13.03
CA LEU A 24 8.26 13.56 12.28
C LEU A 24 9.17 12.37 12.60
N LYS A 25 8.56 11.18 12.67
CA LYS A 25 9.25 9.90 12.85
C LYS A 25 8.81 8.93 11.78
N VAL A 26 9.77 8.16 11.30
CA VAL A 26 9.59 7.11 10.30
C VAL A 26 9.79 5.77 11.00
N ALA A 27 8.92 4.81 10.68
CA ALA A 27 9.05 3.43 11.15
C ALA A 27 8.81 2.45 10.01
N TYR A 28 9.66 1.42 9.95
CA TYR A 28 9.55 0.29 9.04
C TYR A 28 8.80 -0.84 9.74
N LEU A 29 7.66 -1.24 9.16
CA LEU A 29 6.78 -2.24 9.73
C LEU A 29 6.63 -3.40 8.73
N PRO A 30 7.56 -4.38 8.76
CA PRO A 30 7.48 -5.55 7.89
C PRO A 30 6.29 -6.43 8.27
N SER A 31 5.69 -7.07 7.28
CA SER A 31 4.62 -8.05 7.43
C SER A 31 4.75 -9.09 6.31
N PRO A 32 4.12 -10.28 6.45
CA PRO A 32 4.19 -11.28 5.39
C PRO A 32 3.77 -10.71 4.03
N GLY A 33 4.70 -10.77 3.08
CA GLY A 33 4.51 -10.28 1.72
C GLY A 33 4.47 -8.76 1.55
N LYS A 34 4.52 -7.93 2.59
CA LYS A 34 4.43 -6.46 2.45
C LYS A 34 5.28 -5.71 3.47
N LEU A 35 5.73 -4.52 3.10
CA LEU A 35 6.40 -3.57 4.01
C LEU A 35 5.56 -2.30 4.11
N ARG A 36 5.24 -1.87 5.34
CA ARG A 36 4.55 -0.61 5.62
C ARG A 36 5.56 0.40 6.16
N LEU A 37 5.68 1.55 5.50
CA LEU A 37 6.38 2.71 6.03
C LEU A 37 5.36 3.56 6.77
N ARG A 38 5.61 3.86 8.04
CA ARG A 38 4.73 4.69 8.86
C ARG A 38 5.43 6.01 9.16
N LEU A 39 4.83 7.12 8.73
CA LEU A 39 5.19 8.45 9.18
C LEU A 39 4.29 8.84 10.36
N SER A 40 4.84 9.49 11.37
CA SER A 40 4.09 9.96 12.53
C SER A 40 4.66 11.28 13.03
N GLY A 41 3.82 12.30 13.14
CA GLY A 41 4.19 13.59 13.69
C GLY A 41 3.76 13.75 15.14
N ARG A 42 4.53 14.52 15.93
CA ARG A 42 4.14 14.94 17.29
C ARG A 42 4.25 16.45 17.42
N GLY A 43 3.22 17.09 17.95
CA GLY A 43 3.22 18.53 18.16
C GLY A 43 1.86 19.04 18.64
N LYS A 44 1.75 20.36 18.80
CA LYS A 44 0.55 21.04 19.29
C LYS A 44 -0.39 21.49 18.17
N ASP A 45 0.11 21.61 16.95
CA ASP A 45 -0.64 22.06 15.79
C ASP A 45 -0.80 20.89 14.81
N ALA A 46 -2.01 20.34 14.75
CA ALA A 46 -2.32 19.22 13.85
C ALA A 46 -2.20 19.62 12.38
N SER A 47 -2.64 20.82 12.00
CA SER A 47 -2.61 21.26 10.61
C SER A 47 -1.19 21.42 10.09
N ALA A 48 -0.27 21.92 10.93
CA ALA A 48 1.13 22.01 10.58
C ALA A 48 1.80 20.63 10.45
N ILE A 49 1.38 19.66 11.28
CA ILE A 49 1.87 18.28 11.21
C ILE A 49 1.38 17.61 9.93
N ASP A 50 0.10 17.72 9.60
CA ASP A 50 -0.49 17.11 8.41
C ASP A 50 0.19 17.65 7.14
N ALA A 51 0.36 18.98 7.05
CA ALA A 51 1.08 19.60 5.93
C ALA A 51 2.54 19.12 5.81
N ALA A 52 3.21 18.88 6.94
CA ALA A 52 4.58 18.35 6.94
C ALA A 52 4.62 16.87 6.50
N ILE A 53 3.64 16.06 6.91
CA ILE A 53 3.49 14.67 6.47
C ILE A 53 3.23 14.63 4.97
N ASP A 54 2.30 15.42 4.44
CA ASP A 54 1.98 15.47 3.01
C ASP A 54 3.19 15.86 2.17
N LYS A 55 3.97 16.84 2.64
CA LYS A 55 5.21 17.24 2.00
C LYS A 55 6.24 16.11 2.00
N ALA A 56 6.40 15.41 3.12
CA ALA A 56 7.32 14.29 3.23
C ALA A 56 6.92 13.11 2.31
N VAL A 57 5.62 12.79 2.26
CA VAL A 57 5.06 11.76 1.37
C VAL A 57 5.22 12.15 -0.11
N SER A 58 5.01 13.42 -0.45
CA SER A 58 5.22 13.92 -1.82
C SER A 58 6.68 13.80 -2.25
N ALA A 59 7.63 14.06 -1.35
CA ALA A 59 9.06 13.90 -1.60
C ALA A 59 9.51 12.42 -1.66
N LEU A 60 8.71 11.51 -1.10
CA LEU A 60 8.97 10.07 -1.11
C LEU A 60 8.62 9.43 -2.46
N TYR A 61 7.58 9.94 -3.13
CA TYR A 61 7.05 9.37 -4.37
C TYR A 61 8.09 9.25 -5.51
N PRO A 62 8.95 10.24 -5.79
CA PRO A 62 9.99 10.11 -6.81
C PRO A 62 11.06 9.04 -6.51
N ILE A 63 11.21 8.65 -5.23
CA ILE A 63 12.26 7.72 -4.80
C ILE A 63 11.77 6.27 -4.87
N ILE A 64 10.55 6.02 -4.38
CA ILE A 64 10.02 4.66 -4.21
C ILE A 64 8.60 4.48 -4.77
N GLY A 65 8.08 5.41 -5.57
CA GLY A 65 6.70 5.43 -6.03
C GLY A 65 6.26 4.15 -6.72
N GLU A 66 7.15 3.50 -7.49
CA GLU A 66 6.87 2.22 -8.15
C GLU A 66 6.64 1.06 -7.17
N HIS A 67 7.11 1.19 -5.92
CA HIS A 67 6.91 0.20 -4.86
C HIS A 67 5.68 0.50 -3.99
N ILE A 68 5.08 1.69 -4.11
CA ILE A 68 3.88 2.10 -3.36
C ILE A 68 2.64 1.57 -4.09
N PHE A 69 1.90 0.66 -3.45
CA PHE A 69 0.67 0.12 -4.00
C PHE A 69 -0.60 0.82 -3.48
N GLY A 70 -0.50 1.53 -2.36
CA GLY A 70 -1.63 2.09 -1.65
C GLY A 70 -1.20 2.78 -0.36
N TYR A 71 -2.11 3.58 0.18
CA TYR A 71 -1.93 4.34 1.41
C TYR A 71 -2.80 3.79 2.53
N ASP A 72 -2.41 4.04 3.78
CA ASP A 72 -3.11 3.61 4.99
C ASP A 72 -3.42 2.10 5.04
N ASP A 73 -4.70 1.75 5.11
CA ASP A 73 -5.21 0.39 5.19
C ASP A 73 -5.85 -0.08 3.89
N GLU A 74 -5.54 0.57 2.76
CA GLU A 74 -5.97 0.11 1.46
C GLU A 74 -5.46 -1.31 1.19
N LEU A 75 -6.39 -2.21 0.88
CA LEU A 75 -6.08 -3.60 0.56
C LEU A 75 -5.86 -3.77 -0.95
N PRO A 76 -4.90 -4.59 -1.38
CA PRO A 76 -4.64 -4.82 -2.81
C PRO A 76 -5.87 -5.27 -3.60
N GLN A 77 -6.71 -6.13 -3.02
CA GLN A 77 -7.94 -6.59 -3.65
C GLN A 77 -8.98 -5.47 -3.82
N THR A 78 -9.02 -4.49 -2.92
CA THR A 78 -9.90 -3.32 -3.03
C THR A 78 -9.42 -2.42 -4.17
N ALA A 79 -8.11 -2.14 -4.23
CA ALA A 79 -7.51 -1.38 -5.32
C ALA A 79 -7.75 -2.06 -6.68
N LEU A 80 -7.55 -3.38 -6.78
CA LEU A 80 -7.83 -4.15 -7.99
C LEU A 80 -9.31 -4.07 -8.40
N MET A 81 -10.24 -4.22 -7.45
CA MET A 81 -11.67 -4.10 -7.72
C MET A 81 -12.02 -2.73 -8.29
N ASN A 82 -11.48 -1.64 -7.71
CA ASN A 82 -11.71 -0.28 -8.19
C ASN A 82 -11.19 -0.09 -9.62
N ILE A 83 -9.99 -0.60 -9.93
CA ILE A 83 -9.41 -0.54 -11.26
C ILE A 83 -10.28 -1.30 -12.28
N LEU A 84 -10.78 -2.49 -11.91
CA LEU A 84 -11.66 -3.29 -12.77
C LEU A 84 -12.98 -2.58 -13.04
N ILE A 85 -13.59 -1.96 -12.02
CA ILE A 85 -14.82 -1.15 -12.17
C ILE A 85 -14.59 0.01 -13.14
N GLN A 86 -13.51 0.78 -12.95
CA GLN A 86 -13.17 1.91 -13.82
C GLN A 86 -12.94 1.48 -15.27
N LYS A 87 -12.40 0.28 -15.49
CA LYS A 87 -12.15 -0.29 -16.82
C LYS A 87 -13.35 -1.06 -17.38
N ASN A 88 -14.47 -1.14 -16.66
CA ASN A 88 -15.61 -1.99 -16.99
C ASN A 88 -15.18 -3.45 -17.33
N ALA A 89 -14.24 -3.97 -16.55
CA ALA A 89 -13.61 -5.28 -16.75
C ALA A 89 -14.00 -6.25 -15.64
N THR A 90 -13.87 -7.54 -15.94
CA THR A 90 -14.15 -8.63 -15.01
C THR A 90 -12.93 -9.55 -14.85
N ILE A 91 -12.87 -10.28 -13.75
CA ILE A 91 -11.79 -11.22 -13.45
C ILE A 91 -12.34 -12.57 -12.97
N ALA A 92 -11.60 -13.63 -13.25
CA ALA A 92 -11.82 -14.99 -12.75
C ALA A 92 -10.47 -15.63 -12.42
N PHE A 93 -10.44 -16.63 -11.54
CA PHE A 93 -9.21 -17.32 -11.13
C PHE A 93 -9.24 -18.81 -11.43
N ALA A 94 -8.09 -19.37 -11.79
CA ALA A 94 -7.83 -20.81 -11.78
C ALA A 94 -6.70 -21.04 -10.79
N GLU A 95 -7.01 -21.71 -9.69
CA GLU A 95 -6.13 -21.87 -8.54
C GLU A 95 -5.66 -23.31 -8.40
N SER A 96 -4.45 -23.51 -7.87
CA SER A 96 -3.91 -24.82 -7.52
C SER A 96 -3.33 -24.75 -6.12
N CYS A 97 -2.06 -24.36 -5.97
CA CYS A 97 -1.41 -24.23 -4.64
C CYS A 97 -2.07 -23.20 -3.70
N SER A 98 -2.75 -22.18 -4.25
CA SER A 98 -3.48 -21.20 -3.44
C SER A 98 -4.81 -21.73 -2.91
N GLY A 99 -5.35 -22.83 -3.45
CA GLY A 99 -6.50 -23.56 -2.92
C GLY A 99 -7.78 -22.72 -2.73
N GLY A 100 -8.01 -21.70 -3.56
CA GLY A 100 -9.17 -20.82 -3.45
C GLY A 100 -8.92 -19.54 -2.63
N TYR A 101 -7.71 -19.33 -2.13
CA TYR A 101 -7.39 -18.16 -1.31
C TYR A 101 -7.54 -16.84 -2.06
N LEU A 102 -7.22 -16.78 -3.37
CA LEU A 102 -7.41 -15.54 -4.15
C LEU A 102 -8.90 -15.25 -4.35
N SER A 103 -9.69 -16.28 -4.66
CA SER A 103 -11.14 -16.19 -4.74
C SER A 103 -11.75 -15.73 -3.41
N HIS A 104 -11.24 -16.24 -2.28
CA HIS A 104 -11.64 -15.81 -0.94
C HIS A 104 -11.32 -14.34 -0.68
N LEU A 105 -10.10 -13.89 -0.98
CA LEU A 105 -9.71 -12.48 -0.81
C LEU A 105 -10.61 -11.55 -1.62
N MET A 106 -10.90 -11.86 -2.89
CA MET A 106 -11.79 -11.04 -3.70
C MET A 106 -13.22 -11.03 -3.14
N THR A 107 -13.78 -12.19 -2.80
CA THR A 107 -15.17 -12.28 -2.29
C THR A 107 -15.36 -11.70 -0.90
N SER A 108 -14.29 -11.50 -0.13
CA SER A 108 -14.33 -10.79 1.16
C SER A 108 -14.66 -9.29 1.03
N ILE A 109 -14.51 -8.71 -0.17
CA ILE A 109 -14.78 -7.30 -0.41
C ILE A 109 -16.26 -7.10 -0.80
N PRO A 110 -17.00 -6.23 -0.09
CA PRO A 110 -18.37 -5.90 -0.48
C PRO A 110 -18.45 -5.39 -1.92
N GLY A 111 -19.39 -5.93 -2.70
CA GLY A 111 -19.57 -5.54 -4.11
C GLY A 111 -18.68 -6.28 -5.11
N ALA A 112 -17.84 -7.23 -4.67
CA ALA A 112 -16.96 -7.98 -5.55
C ALA A 112 -17.66 -8.69 -6.72
N SER A 113 -18.94 -9.05 -6.59
CA SER A 113 -19.73 -9.68 -7.67
C SER A 113 -19.87 -8.81 -8.93
N ALA A 114 -19.66 -7.49 -8.82
CA ALA A 114 -19.61 -6.60 -9.97
C ALA A 114 -18.50 -7.02 -10.95
N VAL A 115 -17.32 -7.38 -10.42
CA VAL A 115 -16.11 -7.65 -11.23
C VAL A 115 -15.66 -9.10 -11.20
N PHE A 116 -15.86 -9.83 -10.10
CA PHE A 116 -15.41 -11.21 -9.95
C PHE A 116 -16.49 -12.19 -10.43
N LYS A 117 -16.16 -13.04 -11.42
CA LYS A 117 -17.11 -13.97 -12.06
C LYS A 117 -16.93 -15.43 -11.63
N GLY A 118 -16.07 -15.66 -10.63
CA GLY A 118 -15.84 -16.98 -10.06
C GLY A 118 -14.47 -17.54 -10.42
N GLY A 119 -14.28 -18.81 -10.12
CA GLY A 119 -13.02 -19.49 -10.38
C GLY A 119 -13.13 -20.99 -10.27
N ILE A 120 -12.03 -21.66 -10.61
CA ILE A 120 -11.82 -23.09 -10.41
C ILE A 120 -10.62 -23.26 -9.48
N THR A 121 -10.67 -24.28 -8.62
CA THR A 121 -9.68 -24.54 -7.56
C THR A 121 -9.30 -26.01 -7.54
#